data_AF-A0A317DJN2-F1
#
_entry.id   AF-A0A317DJN2-F1
#
_cell.length_a   1.000
_cell.length_b   1.000
_cell.length_c   1.000
_cell.angle_alpha   90.00
_cell.angle_beta   90.00
_cell.angle_gamma   90.00
#
_symmetry.space_group_name_H-M   'P 1'
#
loop_
_entity.id
_entity.type
_entity.pdbx_description
1 polymer ?
#
loop_
_entity_poly.entity_id
_entity_poly.type
_entity_poly.pdbx_seq_one_letter_code
_entity_poly.pdbx_strand_id
1 'polypeptide(L)'
;MTDAPRRRGAERTDAIMLTTLELGREIGYARLSIEAVAARAGVGKHTIYRRWSSKGALLLDSLLSLNESGLDYPDTGDIAADLRAQIYAAVDLLGGPPFGPLFQALVGEAQHDRQVAVTLNERFIAPQADKTVARLKAARDQGQVAPDFDLELAMAILSGPLYFQLLITQEPLTHEYVDRVLDALFAGLRPS
;
A
#
# COMPACT_ATOMS: atom_id res chain seq x y z
N MET A 1 -14.79 16.42 -31.71
CA MET A 1 -13.69 17.40 -31.48
C MET A 1 -13.91 17.92 -30.05
N THR A 2 -13.12 17.63 -29.02
CA THR A 2 -11.66 17.69 -28.91
C THR A 2 -11.18 16.89 -27.68
N ASP A 3 -10.77 15.63 -27.85
CA ASP A 3 -10.28 14.76 -26.75
C ASP A 3 -8.79 14.37 -26.89
N ALA A 4 -8.20 14.65 -28.05
CA ALA A 4 -6.83 14.24 -28.40
C ALA A 4 -5.69 14.84 -27.54
N PRO A 5 -5.75 16.09 -27.01
CA PRO A 5 -4.68 16.62 -26.16
C PRO A 5 -4.68 16.03 -24.74
N ARG A 6 -5.86 15.83 -24.13
CA ARG A 6 -5.98 15.24 -22.78
C ARG A 6 -5.60 13.76 -22.79
N ARG A 7 -6.05 13.01 -23.80
CA ARG A 7 -5.70 11.60 -23.99
C ARG A 7 -4.19 11.37 -24.11
N ARG A 8 -3.51 12.12 -24.98
CA ARG A 8 -2.03 12.07 -25.10
C ARG A 8 -1.30 12.46 -23.83
N GLY A 9 -1.91 13.33 -23.02
CA GLY A 9 -1.39 13.72 -21.71
C GLY A 9 -1.47 12.59 -20.69
N ALA A 10 -2.56 11.81 -20.68
CA ALA A 10 -2.77 10.65 -19.83
C ALA A 10 -1.82 9.50 -20.22
N GLU A 11 -1.80 9.11 -21.49
CA GLU A 11 -0.90 8.07 -22.03
C GLU A 11 0.57 8.34 -21.68
N ARG A 12 1.00 9.60 -21.72
CA ARG A 12 2.37 9.99 -21.33
C ARG A 12 2.61 9.89 -19.82
N THR A 13 1.58 10.14 -19.00
CA THR A 13 1.69 10.01 -17.54
C THR A 13 1.88 8.55 -17.17
N ASP A 14 1.07 7.68 -17.76
CA ASP A 14 1.13 6.24 -17.54
C ASP A 14 2.47 5.66 -17.97
N ALA A 15 3.00 6.11 -19.13
CA ALA A 15 4.32 5.71 -19.59
C ALA A 15 5.46 6.13 -18.63
N ILE A 16 5.38 7.33 -18.04
CA ILE A 16 6.37 7.80 -17.06
C ILE A 16 6.27 6.98 -15.77
N MET A 17 5.05 6.69 -15.30
CA MET A 17 4.82 5.88 -14.09
C MET A 17 5.32 4.44 -14.29
N LEU A 18 4.98 3.81 -15.42
CA LEU A 18 5.47 2.47 -15.76
C LEU A 18 6.99 2.44 -15.83
N THR A 19 7.61 3.41 -16.52
CA THR A 19 9.07 3.54 -16.59
C THR A 19 9.70 3.67 -15.20
N THR A 20 9.03 4.38 -14.29
CA THR A 20 9.48 4.56 -12.91
C THR A 20 9.49 3.23 -12.16
N LEU A 21 8.43 2.42 -12.29
CA LEU A 21 8.33 1.09 -11.68
C LEU A 21 9.39 0.13 -12.24
N GLU A 22 9.57 0.11 -13.56
CA GLU A 22 10.55 -0.72 -14.24
C GLU A 22 11.98 -0.38 -13.80
N LEU A 23 12.35 0.90 -13.83
CA LEU A 23 13.66 1.34 -13.35
C LEU A 23 13.81 1.09 -11.85
N GLY A 24 12.79 1.37 -11.04
CA GLY A 24 12.81 1.10 -9.61
C GLY A 24 13.09 -0.37 -9.31
N ARG A 25 12.53 -1.30 -10.11
CA ARG A 25 12.81 -2.73 -10.04
C ARG A 25 14.22 -3.09 -10.53
N GLU A 26 14.68 -2.50 -11.63
CA GLU A 26 15.98 -2.79 -12.24
C GLU A 26 17.16 -2.33 -11.37
N ILE A 27 17.08 -1.09 -10.87
CA ILE A 27 18.22 -0.42 -10.23
C ILE A 27 17.97 -0.04 -8.76
N GLY A 28 16.79 -0.31 -8.22
CA GLY A 28 16.43 0.07 -6.86
C GLY A 28 16.20 1.57 -6.68
N TYR A 29 15.44 1.92 -5.65
CA TYR A 29 15.04 3.31 -5.40
C TYR A 29 16.22 4.28 -5.16
N ALA A 30 17.29 3.81 -4.52
CA ALA A 30 18.46 4.63 -4.22
C ALA A 30 19.13 5.15 -5.51
N ARG A 31 19.17 4.35 -6.58
CA ARG A 31 19.74 4.75 -7.88
C ARG A 31 18.74 5.39 -8.83
N LEU A 32 17.44 5.29 -8.54
CA LEU A 32 16.39 5.94 -9.30
C LEU A 32 16.54 7.47 -9.23
N SER A 33 16.40 8.15 -10.37
CA SER A 33 16.39 9.61 -10.49
C SER A 33 15.36 10.06 -11.54
N ILE A 34 14.88 11.30 -11.42
CA ILE A 34 13.97 11.90 -12.40
C ILE A 34 14.64 11.98 -13.77
N GLU A 35 15.95 12.22 -13.82
CA GLU A 35 16.76 12.24 -15.03
C GLU A 35 16.80 10.88 -15.72
N ALA A 36 17.01 9.79 -14.95
CA ALA A 36 17.01 8.43 -15.49
C ALA A 36 15.62 8.06 -16.04
N VAL A 37 14.55 8.40 -15.32
CA VAL A 37 13.17 8.19 -15.77
C VAL A 37 12.89 9.00 -17.04
N ALA A 38 13.25 10.28 -17.07
CA ALA A 38 13.07 11.16 -18.21
C ALA A 38 13.78 10.62 -19.47
N ALA A 39 15.04 10.19 -19.31
CA ALA A 39 15.84 9.61 -20.39
C ALA A 39 15.21 8.31 -20.91
N ARG A 40 14.77 7.41 -20.02
CA ARG A 40 14.16 6.12 -20.41
C ARG A 40 12.78 6.30 -21.04
N ALA A 41 11.96 7.21 -20.51
CA ALA A 41 10.62 7.51 -21.04
C ALA A 41 10.64 8.41 -22.29
N GLY A 42 11.80 8.90 -22.72
CA GLY A 42 11.93 9.78 -23.88
C GLY A 42 11.26 11.14 -23.70
N VAL A 43 11.20 11.67 -22.48
CA VAL A 43 10.57 12.96 -22.15
C VAL A 43 11.57 13.93 -21.54
N GLY A 44 11.32 15.23 -21.68
CA GLY A 44 12.13 16.25 -20.99
C GLY A 44 11.81 16.31 -19.50
N LYS A 45 12.81 16.58 -18.66
CA LYS A 45 12.70 16.69 -17.18
C LYS A 45 11.56 17.59 -16.71
N HIS A 46 11.36 18.74 -17.38
CA HIS A 46 10.26 19.67 -17.10
C HIS A 46 8.87 19.05 -17.27
N THR A 47 8.73 18.03 -18.13
CA THR A 47 7.46 17.31 -18.31
C THR A 47 7.09 16.53 -17.06
N ILE A 48 8.07 15.95 -16.36
CA ILE A 48 7.88 15.21 -15.11
C ILE A 48 7.60 16.19 -13.97
N TYR A 49 8.43 17.23 -13.80
CA TYR A 49 8.27 18.19 -12.70
C TYR A 49 6.96 18.97 -12.71
N ARG A 50 6.32 19.11 -13.88
CA ARG A 50 4.99 19.74 -13.96
C ARG A 50 3.91 18.94 -13.21
N ARG A 51 4.11 17.63 -13.01
CA ARG A 51 3.16 16.72 -12.36
C ARG A 51 3.62 16.28 -10.99
N TRP A 52 4.92 16.02 -10.82
CA TRP A 52 5.49 15.49 -9.58
C TRP A 52 6.57 16.41 -9.04
N SER A 53 6.40 16.86 -7.80
CA SER A 53 7.34 17.76 -7.12
C SER A 53 8.67 17.08 -6.75
N SER A 54 8.64 15.76 -6.49
CA SER A 54 9.80 14.98 -6.06
C SER A 54 9.83 13.58 -6.70
N LYS A 55 10.97 12.89 -6.59
CA LYS A 55 11.10 11.47 -6.96
C LYS A 55 10.16 10.60 -6.12
N GLY A 56 10.01 10.92 -4.83
CA GLY A 56 9.06 10.25 -3.93
C GLY A 56 7.61 10.42 -4.39
N ALA A 57 7.21 11.64 -4.78
CA ALA A 57 5.86 11.89 -5.31
C ALA A 57 5.58 11.10 -6.60
N LEU A 58 6.58 11.03 -7.51
CA LEU A 58 6.47 10.21 -8.71
C LEU A 58 6.38 8.72 -8.39
N LEU A 59 7.22 8.21 -7.47
CA LEU A 59 7.17 6.81 -7.08
C LEU A 59 5.83 6.46 -6.43
N LEU A 60 5.29 7.31 -5.55
CA LEU A 60 4.00 7.10 -4.91
C LEU A 60 2.90 6.94 -5.95
N ASP A 61 2.77 7.89 -6.88
CA ASP A 61 1.77 7.79 -7.95
C ASP A 61 1.95 6.54 -8.81
N SER A 62 3.21 6.21 -9.11
CA SER A 62 3.53 5.02 -9.89
C SER A 62 3.14 3.74 -9.15
N LEU A 63 3.40 3.65 -7.85
CA LEU A 63 3.01 2.52 -7.02
C LEU A 63 1.49 2.37 -6.93
N LEU A 64 0.78 3.45 -6.63
CA LEU A 64 -0.69 3.45 -6.53
C LEU A 64 -1.37 3.15 -7.88
N SER A 65 -0.65 3.32 -9.01
CA SER A 65 -1.16 2.93 -10.33
C SER A 65 -1.22 1.41 -10.57
N LEU A 66 -0.56 0.60 -9.72
CA LEU A 66 -0.56 -0.87 -9.83
C LEU A 66 -1.91 -1.52 -9.49
N ASN A 67 -2.94 -0.73 -9.16
CA ASN A 67 -4.31 -1.14 -8.85
C ASN A 67 -4.44 -2.09 -7.64
N GLU A 68 -4.92 -1.55 -6.52
CA GLU A 68 -5.03 -2.22 -5.22
C GLU A 68 -6.37 -2.94 -5.00
N SER A 69 -7.12 -3.24 -6.06
CA SER A 69 -8.41 -3.95 -5.99
C SER A 69 -8.36 -5.31 -5.27
N GLY A 70 -7.18 -5.80 -4.89
CA GLY A 70 -7.00 -7.05 -4.15
C GLY A 70 -7.13 -6.94 -2.62
N LEU A 71 -7.24 -5.75 -2.03
CA LEU A 71 -7.24 -5.59 -0.55
C LEU A 71 -8.62 -5.37 0.08
N ASP A 72 -9.69 -5.72 -0.64
CA ASP A 72 -11.05 -5.66 -0.11
C ASP A 72 -11.34 -6.84 0.82
N TYR A 73 -12.21 -6.62 1.81
CA TYR A 73 -12.65 -7.69 2.70
C TYR A 73 -13.74 -8.54 2.04
N PRO A 74 -13.64 -9.87 2.11
CA PRO A 74 -14.81 -10.71 1.88
C PRO A 74 -15.84 -10.51 3.01
N ASP A 75 -17.08 -10.88 2.75
CA ASP A 75 -18.16 -10.91 3.75
C ASP A 75 -18.77 -12.32 3.79
N THR A 76 -18.03 -13.24 4.40
CA THR A 76 -18.41 -14.67 4.46
C THR A 76 -19.37 -14.98 5.62
N GLY A 77 -19.54 -14.03 6.54
CA GLY A 77 -20.22 -14.24 7.81
C GLY A 77 -19.31 -14.76 8.93
N ASP A 78 -18.00 -14.93 8.68
CA ASP A 78 -16.99 -15.23 9.69
C ASP A 78 -15.90 -14.14 9.67
N ILE A 79 -15.93 -13.26 10.68
CA ILE A 79 -14.98 -12.13 10.74
C ILE A 79 -13.53 -12.59 10.86
N ALA A 80 -13.24 -13.71 11.52
CA ALA A 80 -11.87 -14.19 11.65
C ALA A 80 -11.35 -14.68 10.30
N ALA A 81 -12.18 -15.42 9.55
CA ALA A 81 -11.86 -15.83 8.19
C ALA A 81 -11.67 -14.63 7.24
N ASP A 82 -12.53 -13.62 7.35
CA ASP A 82 -12.47 -12.44 6.48
C ASP A 82 -11.24 -11.57 6.76
N LEU A 83 -10.89 -11.36 8.04
CA LEU A 83 -9.66 -10.67 8.43
C LEU A 83 -8.42 -11.43 7.93
N ARG A 84 -8.40 -12.76 8.07
CA ARG A 84 -7.29 -13.59 7.61
C ARG A 84 -7.11 -13.49 6.09
N ALA A 85 -8.20 -13.60 5.33
CA ALA A 85 -8.17 -13.50 3.87
C ALA A 85 -7.62 -12.15 3.38
N GLN A 86 -8.05 -11.05 4.01
CA GLN A 86 -7.58 -9.71 3.64
C GLN A 86 -6.11 -9.50 3.99
N ILE A 87 -5.65 -10.00 5.14
CA ILE A 87 -4.25 -9.87 5.55
C ILE A 87 -3.34 -10.75 4.69
N TYR A 88 -3.81 -11.90 4.22
CA TYR A 88 -3.08 -12.69 3.22
C TYR A 88 -2.90 -11.92 1.92
N ALA A 89 -3.94 -11.25 1.43
CA ALA A 89 -3.81 -10.39 0.25
C ALA A 89 -2.82 -9.23 0.50
N ALA A 90 -2.81 -8.65 1.70
CA ALA A 90 -1.83 -7.64 2.09
C ALA A 90 -0.40 -8.19 2.13
N VAL A 91 -0.19 -9.41 2.65
CA VAL A 91 1.11 -10.09 2.63
C VAL A 91 1.59 -10.38 1.22
N ASP A 92 0.72 -10.89 0.35
CA ASP A 92 1.08 -11.20 -1.03
C ASP A 92 1.48 -9.94 -1.81
N LEU A 93 0.77 -8.84 -1.56
CA LEU A 93 1.09 -7.53 -2.14
C LEU A 93 2.41 -6.97 -1.59
N LEU A 94 2.57 -6.93 -0.27
CA LEU A 94 3.74 -6.32 0.39
C LEU A 94 5.00 -7.19 0.29
N GLY A 95 4.86 -8.50 0.15
CA GLY A 95 5.97 -9.44 -0.05
C GLY A 95 6.35 -9.62 -1.53
N GLY A 96 5.47 -9.24 -2.46
CA GLY A 96 5.63 -9.50 -3.89
C GLY A 96 6.33 -8.37 -4.67
N PRO A 97 7.22 -8.69 -5.62
CA PRO A 97 7.75 -7.70 -6.56
C PRO A 97 6.72 -7.32 -7.64
N PRO A 98 6.72 -6.07 -8.14
CA PRO A 98 7.61 -4.99 -7.75
C PRO A 98 7.14 -4.19 -6.52
N PHE A 99 5.91 -4.43 -6.03
CA PHE A 99 5.27 -3.57 -5.03
C PHE A 99 6.04 -3.53 -3.71
N GLY A 100 6.36 -4.68 -3.10
CA GLY A 100 7.03 -4.76 -1.79
C GLY A 100 8.31 -3.93 -1.67
N PRO A 101 9.36 -4.19 -2.48
CA PRO A 101 10.60 -3.43 -2.43
C PRO A 101 10.43 -1.93 -2.69
N LEU A 102 9.52 -1.56 -3.58
CA LEU A 102 9.23 -0.15 -3.89
C LEU A 102 8.45 0.53 -2.76
N PHE A 103 7.52 -0.18 -2.12
CA PHE A 103 6.78 0.29 -0.96
C PHE A 103 7.71 0.54 0.23
N GLN A 104 8.63 -0.39 0.53
CA GLN A 104 9.67 -0.20 1.56
C GLN A 104 10.48 1.08 1.32
N ALA A 105 10.92 1.29 0.08
CA ALA A 105 11.67 2.48 -0.29
C ALA A 105 10.86 3.76 -0.15
N LEU A 106 9.58 3.72 -0.53
CA LEU A 106 8.66 4.84 -0.39
C LEU A 106 8.40 5.20 1.09
N VAL A 107 8.25 4.21 1.97
CA VAL A 107 8.10 4.44 3.41
C VAL A 107 9.35 5.11 3.99
N GLY A 108 10.55 4.71 3.53
CA GLY A 108 11.81 5.37 3.88
C GLY A 108 11.88 6.84 3.41
N GLU A 109 11.43 7.11 2.18
CA GLU A 109 11.35 8.47 1.64
C GLU A 109 10.37 9.34 2.43
N ALA A 110 9.21 8.78 2.81
CA ALA A 110 8.21 9.47 3.61
C ALA A 110 8.73 9.95 4.97
N GLN A 111 9.81 9.36 5.51
CA GLN A 111 10.43 9.85 6.74
C GLN A 111 11.18 11.19 6.56
N HIS A 112 11.49 11.55 5.31
CA HIS A 112 12.28 12.73 4.95
C HIS A 112 11.48 13.74 4.11
N ASP A 113 10.43 13.30 3.41
CA ASP A 113 9.51 14.13 2.63
C ASP A 113 8.08 14.08 3.23
N ARG A 114 7.71 15.15 3.94
CA ARG A 114 6.39 15.27 4.59
C ARG A 114 5.23 15.22 3.57
N GLN A 115 5.42 15.74 2.36
CA GLN A 115 4.37 15.70 1.35
C GLN A 115 4.10 14.26 0.93
N VAL A 116 5.15 13.48 0.72
CA VAL A 116 5.04 12.04 0.41
C VAL A 116 4.36 11.29 1.56
N ALA A 117 4.72 11.55 2.81
CA ALA A 117 4.09 10.91 3.97
C ALA A 117 2.59 11.19 4.05
N VAL A 118 2.19 12.46 3.90
CA VAL A 118 0.79 12.87 3.91
C VAL A 118 0.03 12.20 2.78
N THR A 119 0.54 12.26 1.56
CA THR A 119 -0.14 11.68 0.39
C THR A 119 -0.21 10.15 0.46
N LEU A 120 0.82 9.47 0.99
CA LEU A 120 0.78 8.03 1.24
C LEU A 120 -0.31 7.67 2.26
N ASN A 121 -0.40 8.44 3.36
CA ASN A 121 -1.44 8.21 4.35
C ASN A 121 -2.84 8.40 3.75
N GLU A 122 -3.07 9.53 3.10
CA GLU A 122 -4.38 9.91 2.54
C GLU A 122 -4.88 8.96 1.45
N ARG A 123 -3.97 8.45 0.60
CA ARG A 123 -4.36 7.69 -0.60
C ARG A 123 -4.19 6.19 -0.49
N PHE A 124 -3.47 5.70 0.51
CA PHE A 124 -3.25 4.27 0.72
C PHE A 124 -3.66 3.84 2.13
N ILE A 125 -3.04 4.39 3.17
CA ILE A 125 -3.22 3.87 4.53
C ILE A 125 -4.64 4.12 5.07
N ALA A 126 -5.15 5.36 4.97
CA ALA A 126 -6.47 5.72 5.46
C ALA A 126 -7.61 4.95 4.73
N PRO A 127 -7.61 4.82 3.39
CA PRO A 127 -8.59 3.98 2.71
C PRO A 127 -8.60 2.52 3.19
N GLN A 128 -7.43 1.94 3.49
CA GLN A 128 -7.33 0.58 4.01
C GLN A 128 -7.82 0.49 5.46
N ALA A 129 -7.57 1.52 6.28
CA ALA A 129 -8.14 1.62 7.62
C ALA A 129 -9.68 1.72 7.57
N ASP A 130 -10.23 2.54 6.68
CA ASP A 130 -11.68 2.72 6.51
C ASP A 130 -12.36 1.39 6.13
N LYS A 131 -11.77 0.61 5.22
CA LYS A 131 -12.25 -0.74 4.86
C LYS A 131 -12.25 -1.68 6.05
N THR A 132 -11.18 -1.65 6.85
CA THR A 132 -11.03 -2.47 8.06
C THR A 132 -12.12 -2.14 9.08
N VAL A 133 -12.30 -0.85 9.37
CA VAL A 133 -13.32 -0.34 10.29
C VAL A 133 -14.72 -0.70 9.80
N ALA A 134 -15.00 -0.54 8.51
CA ALA A 134 -16.30 -0.87 7.92
C ALA A 134 -16.63 -2.37 8.08
N ARG A 135 -15.67 -3.26 7.78
CA ARG A 135 -15.87 -4.71 7.93
C ARG A 135 -16.10 -5.12 9.38
N LEU A 136 -15.30 -4.58 10.31
CA LEU A 136 -15.43 -4.86 11.74
C LEU A 136 -16.72 -4.31 12.34
N LYS A 137 -17.17 -3.14 11.88
CA LYS A 137 -18.45 -2.56 12.30
C LYS A 137 -19.61 -3.47 11.92
N ALA A 138 -19.64 -3.98 10.69
CA ALA A 138 -20.65 -4.94 10.26
C ALA A 138 -20.61 -6.24 11.10
N ALA A 139 -19.42 -6.74 11.43
CA ALA A 139 -19.27 -7.91 12.29
C ALA A 139 -19.72 -7.67 13.74
N ARG A 140 -19.51 -6.46 14.28
CA ARG A 140 -20.01 -6.06 15.60
C ARG A 140 -21.54 -6.03 15.64
N ASP A 141 -22.18 -5.52 14.59
CA ASP A 141 -23.65 -5.51 14.49
C ASP A 141 -24.23 -6.94 14.43
N GLN A 142 -23.41 -7.92 14.05
CA GLN A 142 -23.72 -9.35 14.04
C GLN A 142 -23.29 -10.08 15.34
N GLY A 143 -22.75 -9.36 16.33
CA GLY A 143 -22.30 -9.92 17.60
C GLY A 143 -20.97 -10.67 17.57
N GLN A 144 -20.18 -10.53 16.50
CA GLN A 144 -18.89 -11.24 16.34
C GLN A 144 -17.69 -10.46 16.90
N VAL A 145 -17.86 -9.18 17.20
CA VAL A 145 -16.81 -8.29 17.74
C VAL A 145 -17.33 -7.68 19.04
N ALA A 146 -16.46 -7.55 20.04
CA ALA A 146 -16.81 -6.97 21.33
C ALA A 146 -17.33 -5.52 21.17
N PRO A 147 -18.38 -5.13 21.91
CA PRO A 147 -19.02 -3.83 21.74
C PRO A 147 -18.10 -2.65 22.08
N ASP A 148 -17.12 -2.86 22.95
CA ASP A 148 -16.13 -1.90 23.43
C ASP A 148 -14.78 -1.98 22.71
N PHE A 149 -14.63 -2.86 21.72
CA PHE A 149 -13.41 -2.91 20.90
C PHE A 149 -13.25 -1.62 20.08
N ASP A 150 -12.09 -0.99 20.21
CA ASP A 150 -11.74 0.20 19.43
C ASP A 150 -11.42 -0.18 17.98
N LEU A 151 -12.40 0.03 17.10
CA LEU A 151 -12.28 -0.32 15.68
C LEU A 151 -11.17 0.48 14.97
N GLU A 152 -10.93 1.72 15.40
CA GLU A 152 -9.93 2.60 14.78
C GLU A 152 -8.50 2.08 15.03
N LEU A 153 -8.31 1.37 16.15
CA LEU A 153 -7.02 0.75 16.48
C LEU A 153 -6.75 -0.54 15.68
N ALA A 154 -7.78 -1.15 15.10
CA ALA A 154 -7.67 -2.46 14.45
C ALA A 154 -6.64 -2.45 13.32
N MET A 155 -6.65 -1.43 12.45
CA MET A 155 -5.70 -1.36 11.34
C MET A 155 -4.25 -1.26 11.84
N ALA A 156 -4.00 -0.51 12.91
CA ALA A 156 -2.67 -0.40 13.51
C ALA A 156 -2.20 -1.74 14.11
N ILE A 157 -3.10 -2.47 14.77
CA ILE A 157 -2.83 -3.79 15.34
C ILE A 157 -2.52 -4.82 14.23
N LEU A 158 -3.30 -4.83 13.16
CA LEU A 158 -3.17 -5.82 12.09
C LEU A 158 -1.95 -5.54 11.21
N SER A 159 -1.68 -4.27 10.87
CA SER A 159 -0.58 -3.88 9.99
C SER A 159 0.76 -3.74 10.70
N GLY A 160 0.78 -3.44 12.00
CA GLY A 160 1.98 -3.23 12.79
C GLY A 160 2.99 -4.39 12.71
N PRO A 161 2.59 -5.65 12.93
CA PRO A 161 3.45 -6.81 12.78
C PRO A 161 3.99 -6.97 11.36
N LEU A 162 3.17 -6.72 10.33
CA LEU A 162 3.61 -6.78 8.93
C LEU A 162 4.70 -5.75 8.66
N TYR A 163 4.50 -4.50 9.08
CA TYR A 163 5.48 -3.44 8.89
C TYR A 163 6.73 -3.65 9.73
N PHE A 164 6.62 -4.19 10.94
CA PHE A 164 7.77 -4.56 11.75
C PHE A 164 8.63 -5.59 11.01
N GLN A 165 8.01 -6.66 10.50
CA GLN A 165 8.71 -7.70 9.78
C GLN A 165 9.30 -7.19 8.45
N LEU A 166 8.52 -6.41 7.70
CA LEU A 166 8.91 -5.90 6.39
C LEU A 166 10.01 -4.84 6.49
N LEU A 167 9.93 -3.91 7.44
CA LEU A 167 10.78 -2.71 7.48
C LEU A 167 11.94 -2.83 8.48
N ILE A 168 11.74 -3.54 9.59
CA ILE A 168 12.71 -3.59 10.69
C ILE A 168 13.55 -4.87 10.61
N THR A 169 12.91 -6.04 10.67
CA THR A 169 13.65 -7.31 10.59
C THR A 169 14.01 -7.67 9.16
N GLN A 170 13.28 -7.12 8.18
CA GLN A 170 13.43 -7.38 6.75
C GLN A 170 13.36 -8.89 6.41
N GLU A 171 12.54 -9.63 7.17
CA GLU A 171 12.27 -11.03 6.90
C GLU A 171 11.12 -11.18 5.90
N PRO A 172 11.05 -12.28 5.13
CA PRO A 172 9.94 -12.52 4.22
C PRO A 172 8.59 -12.51 4.95
N LEU A 173 7.61 -11.78 4.41
CA LEU A 173 6.23 -11.91 4.88
C LEU A 173 5.66 -13.23 4.37
N THR A 174 5.12 -14.05 5.28
CA THR A 174 4.50 -15.34 4.95
C THR A 174 3.11 -15.44 5.57
N HIS A 175 2.24 -16.26 4.97
CA HIS A 175 0.93 -16.57 5.55
C HIS A 175 1.06 -17.24 6.93
N GLU A 176 2.07 -18.09 7.13
CA GLU A 176 2.36 -18.71 8.44
C GLU A 176 2.68 -17.67 9.53
N TYR A 177 3.43 -16.62 9.19
CA TYR A 177 3.69 -15.53 10.13
C TYR A 177 2.39 -14.82 10.53
N VAL A 178 1.52 -14.53 9.55
CA VAL A 178 0.23 -13.90 9.78
C VAL A 178 -0.69 -14.77 10.64
N ASP A 179 -0.75 -16.07 10.36
CA ASP A 179 -1.54 -17.00 11.17
C ASP A 179 -1.12 -16.92 12.64
N ARG A 180 0.19 -16.94 12.92
CA ARG A 180 0.71 -16.81 14.29
C ARG A 180 0.34 -15.46 14.94
N VAL A 181 0.38 -14.38 14.18
CA VAL A 181 -0.01 -13.04 14.66
C VAL A 181 -1.50 -12.98 14.98
N LEU A 182 -2.34 -13.47 14.06
CA LEU A 182 -3.80 -13.47 14.23
C LEU A 182 -4.25 -14.41 15.34
N ASP A 183 -3.66 -15.60 15.44
CA ASP A 183 -3.97 -16.53 16.51
C ASP A 183 -3.60 -15.95 17.88
N ALA A 184 -2.46 -15.25 17.99
CA ALA A 184 -2.09 -14.55 19.21
C ALA A 184 -3.06 -13.41 19.54
N LEU A 185 -3.49 -12.63 18.54
CA LEU A 185 -4.47 -11.56 18.70
C LEU A 185 -5.82 -12.11 19.16
N PHE A 186 -6.36 -13.13 18.49
CA PHE A 186 -7.65 -13.73 18.82
C PHE A 186 -7.62 -14.50 20.14
N ALA A 187 -6.51 -15.15 20.50
CA ALA A 187 -6.36 -15.80 21.80
C ALA A 187 -6.38 -14.77 22.95
N GLY A 188 -5.80 -13.59 22.76
CA GLY A 188 -5.82 -12.50 23.74
C GLY A 188 -7.18 -11.77 23.86
N LEU A 189 -8.05 -11.89 22.86
CA LEU A 189 -9.39 -11.27 22.83
C LEU A 189 -10.51 -12.14 23.41
N ARG A 190 -10.24 -13.42 23.72
CA ARG A 190 -11.23 -14.29 24.38
C ARG A 190 -11.29 -13.95 25.87
N PRO A 191 -12.49 -13.74 26.46
CA PRO A 191 -12.61 -13.52 27.90
C PRO A 191 -12.14 -14.76 28.66
N SER A 192 -11.45 -14.52 29.78
CA SER A 192 -11.16 -15.53 30.81
C SER A 192 -12.43 -16.08 31.44
#